data_AF-A0A9D0W1F2-F1
#
_entry.id   AF-A0A9D0W1F2-F1
#
_cell.length_a   1.000
_cell.length_b   1.000
_cell.length_c   1.000
_cell.angle_alpha   90.00
_cell.angle_beta   90.00
_cell.angle_gamma   90.00
#
_symmetry.space_group_name_H-M   'P 1'
#
loop_
_entity.id
_entity.type
_entity.pdbx_description
1 polymer ?
#
loop_
_entity_poly.entity_id
_entity_poly.type
_entity_poly.pdbx_seq_one_letter_code
_entity_poly.pdbx_strand_id
1 'polypeptide(L)'
;VSTKLTADAVVKDLVRCGYLKAADLADRFAGVNIDPAQDTDIVGPTGIFSQTEFDGDREFRKTASVMKMVIDGYAGAGTIAMGGYDYHTGDRSTGEIRDLRAGRCMGACLEYAARRGVPLMMYVFSDGSLASNGTIDNSTDGRGKGVWTGDNSSTAASFFLVYSPNGRTPAIRQQIGWFRGDGSVETASSPAANNVNLLVETVILNYMALNGDIANFASLFNGLGNPPSAALIDSLKAFDTIA
;
A
#
# COMPACT_ATOMS: atom_id res chain seq x y z
N VAL A 1 -37.38 -27.08 -12.19
CA VAL A 1 -36.47 -28.08 -12.80
C VAL A 1 -36.14 -29.14 -11.77
N SER A 2 -36.17 -30.42 -12.13
CA SER A 2 -35.67 -31.54 -11.30
C SER A 2 -34.43 -32.10 -11.99
N THR A 3 -33.28 -32.10 -11.32
CA THR A 3 -31.98 -32.48 -11.93
C THR A 3 -31.79 -33.99 -12.02
N LYS A 4 -32.66 -34.79 -11.36
CA LYS A 4 -32.54 -36.26 -11.23
C LYS A 4 -31.22 -36.74 -10.62
N LEU A 5 -30.45 -35.86 -9.99
CA LEU A 5 -29.23 -36.19 -9.25
C LEU A 5 -29.56 -36.44 -7.77
N THR A 6 -28.77 -37.30 -7.12
CA THR A 6 -28.88 -37.53 -5.67
C THR A 6 -28.60 -36.28 -4.83
N ALA A 7 -27.87 -35.30 -5.37
CA ALA A 7 -27.57 -34.01 -4.75
C ALA A 7 -28.38 -32.83 -5.36
N ASP A 8 -29.61 -33.07 -5.83
CA ASP A 8 -30.45 -32.08 -6.53
C ASP A 8 -30.58 -30.73 -5.82
N ALA A 9 -30.75 -30.73 -4.50
CA ALA A 9 -30.87 -29.50 -3.71
C ALA A 9 -29.57 -28.67 -3.72
N VAL A 10 -28.41 -29.32 -3.58
CA VAL A 10 -27.09 -28.65 -3.59
C VAL A 10 -26.79 -28.07 -4.96
N VAL A 11 -27.08 -28.82 -6.03
CA VAL A 11 -26.86 -28.35 -7.42
C VAL A 11 -27.74 -27.13 -7.72
N LYS A 12 -29.01 -27.13 -7.29
CA LYS A 12 -29.90 -25.98 -7.45
C LYS A 12 -29.42 -24.76 -6.69
N ASP A 13 -28.94 -24.94 -5.47
CA ASP A 13 -28.43 -23.85 -4.66
C ASP A 13 -27.14 -23.25 -5.26
N LEU A 14 -26.22 -24.10 -5.73
CA LEU A 14 -25.01 -23.65 -6.44
C LEU A 14 -25.34 -22.87 -7.72
N VAL A 15 -26.27 -23.37 -8.54
CA VAL A 15 -26.69 -22.67 -9.77
C VAL A 15 -27.40 -21.35 -9.45
N ARG A 16 -28.25 -21.33 -8.42
CA ARG A 16 -28.93 -20.11 -7.98
C ARG A 16 -27.94 -19.08 -7.43
N CYS A 17 -27.05 -19.50 -6.53
CA CYS A 17 -26.00 -18.64 -5.99
C CYS A 17 -25.04 -18.16 -7.07
N GLY A 18 -24.66 -19.03 -8.01
CA GLY A 18 -23.83 -18.67 -9.15
C GLY A 18 -24.50 -17.65 -10.06
N TYR A 19 -25.78 -17.84 -10.38
CA TYR A 19 -26.57 -16.88 -11.17
C TYR A 19 -26.72 -15.54 -10.45
N LEU A 20 -27.07 -15.54 -9.16
CA LEU A 20 -27.19 -14.30 -8.37
C LEU A 20 -25.87 -13.55 -8.29
N LYS A 21 -24.74 -14.25 -8.08
CA LYS A 21 -23.41 -13.65 -8.11
C LYS A 21 -23.07 -13.08 -9.48
N ALA A 22 -23.38 -13.79 -10.56
CA ALA A 22 -23.13 -13.31 -11.92
C ALA A 22 -24.01 -12.10 -12.26
N ALA A 23 -25.27 -12.10 -11.83
CA ALA A 23 -26.19 -10.98 -12.00
C ALA A 23 -25.75 -9.75 -11.18
N ASP A 24 -25.33 -9.94 -9.92
CA ASP A 24 -24.74 -8.88 -9.10
C ASP A 24 -23.46 -8.31 -9.72
N LEU A 25 -22.58 -9.18 -10.24
CA LEU A 25 -21.37 -8.77 -10.95
C LEU A 25 -21.71 -7.94 -12.20
N ALA A 26 -22.69 -8.38 -12.98
CA ALA A 26 -23.13 -7.67 -14.18
C ALA A 26 -23.77 -6.32 -13.82
N ASP A 27 -24.65 -6.27 -12.82
CA ASP A 27 -25.31 -5.04 -12.37
C ASP A 27 -24.30 -4.02 -11.84
N ARG A 28 -23.32 -4.48 -11.04
CA ARG A 28 -22.32 -3.62 -10.40
C ARG A 28 -21.22 -3.14 -11.33
N PHE A 29 -20.87 -3.90 -12.37
CA PHE A 29 -19.67 -3.65 -13.16
C PHE A 29 -19.91 -3.45 -14.66
N ALA A 30 -21.07 -3.87 -15.20
CA ALA A 30 -21.36 -3.64 -16.61
C ALA A 30 -21.68 -2.17 -16.86
N GLY A 31 -21.07 -1.59 -17.91
CA GLY A 31 -21.33 -0.20 -18.32
C GLY A 31 -20.75 0.87 -17.39
N VAL A 32 -19.99 0.47 -16.37
CA VAL A 32 -19.35 1.42 -15.46
C VAL A 32 -18.05 1.94 -16.06
N ASN A 33 -17.89 3.27 -16.06
CA ASN A 33 -16.70 3.90 -16.59
C ASN A 33 -15.54 3.78 -15.60
N ILE A 34 -14.53 3.01 -15.99
CA ILE A 34 -13.29 2.81 -15.24
C ILE A 34 -12.14 3.67 -15.74
N ASP A 35 -12.35 4.49 -16.79
CA ASP A 35 -11.32 5.38 -17.31
C ASP A 35 -11.10 6.56 -16.34
N PRO A 36 -9.92 6.65 -15.68
CA PRO A 36 -9.64 7.74 -14.76
C PRO A 36 -9.54 9.10 -15.45
N ALA A 37 -9.30 9.16 -16.76
CA ALA A 37 -9.22 10.44 -17.49
C ALA A 37 -10.59 11.13 -17.63
N GLN A 38 -11.68 10.38 -17.44
CA GLN A 38 -13.05 10.89 -17.48
C GLN A 38 -13.61 11.18 -16.08
N ASP A 39 -12.84 10.90 -15.03
CA ASP A 39 -13.24 11.14 -13.65
C ASP A 39 -12.79 12.53 -13.20
N THR A 40 -13.75 13.43 -12.98
CA THR A 40 -13.48 14.84 -12.65
C THR A 40 -12.88 15.02 -11.25
N ASP A 41 -12.97 14.03 -10.37
CA ASP A 41 -12.28 14.05 -9.09
C ASP A 41 -10.78 13.70 -9.25
N ILE A 42 -10.43 12.99 -10.33
CA ILE A 42 -9.06 12.59 -10.63
C ILE A 42 -8.38 13.56 -11.59
N VAL A 43 -9.02 13.87 -12.73
CA VAL A 43 -8.45 14.71 -13.79
C VAL A 43 -9.40 15.86 -14.11
N GLY A 44 -8.86 17.08 -14.11
CA GLY A 44 -9.60 18.27 -14.54
C GLY A 44 -9.26 19.52 -13.73
N PRO A 45 -10.00 20.63 -13.94
CA PRO A 45 -9.73 21.90 -13.25
C PRO A 45 -9.80 21.82 -11.72
N THR A 46 -10.61 20.89 -11.19
CA THR A 46 -10.77 20.62 -9.76
C THR A 46 -10.27 19.22 -9.36
N GLY A 47 -9.70 18.48 -10.31
CA GLY A 47 -9.20 17.13 -10.09
C GLY A 47 -7.90 17.12 -9.31
N ILE A 48 -7.47 15.92 -8.89
CA ILE A 48 -6.16 15.71 -8.26
C ILE A 48 -5.02 16.10 -9.20
N PHE A 49 -5.15 15.74 -10.47
CA PHE A 49 -4.22 16.12 -11.52
C PHE A 49 -4.89 17.10 -12.49
N SER A 50 -4.15 18.13 -12.89
CA SER A 50 -4.51 18.85 -14.10
C SER A 50 -4.36 17.94 -15.33
N GLN A 51 -5.05 18.30 -16.43
CA GLN A 51 -4.92 17.57 -17.69
C GLN A 51 -3.45 17.50 -18.15
N THR A 52 -2.71 18.60 -18.02
CA THR A 52 -1.29 18.66 -18.40
C THR A 52 -0.42 17.75 -17.56
N GLU A 53 -0.65 17.66 -16.25
CA GLU A 53 0.11 16.74 -15.38
C GLU A 53 -0.21 15.29 -15.73
N PHE A 54 -1.50 14.96 -15.90
CA PHE A 54 -1.94 13.64 -16.27
C PHE A 54 -1.36 13.19 -17.61
N ASP A 55 -1.34 14.07 -18.62
CA ASP A 55 -0.80 13.76 -19.95
C ASP A 55 0.75 13.82 -19.99
N GLY A 56 1.37 14.58 -19.09
CA GLY A 56 2.81 14.75 -19.01
C GLY A 56 3.56 13.61 -18.31
N ASP A 57 2.93 12.90 -17.36
CA ASP A 57 3.61 11.87 -16.56
C ASP A 57 2.86 10.53 -16.54
N ARG A 58 3.51 9.48 -17.06
CA ARG A 58 2.95 8.12 -17.07
C ARG A 58 2.74 7.56 -15.67
N GLU A 59 3.51 8.00 -14.68
CA GLU A 59 3.37 7.52 -13.30
C GLU A 59 2.08 8.05 -12.68
N PHE A 60 1.64 9.26 -13.06
CA PHE A 60 0.34 9.80 -12.64
C PHE A 60 -0.82 9.05 -13.30
N ARG A 61 -0.73 8.75 -14.60
CA ARG A 61 -1.76 7.93 -15.28
C ARG A 61 -1.89 6.55 -14.66
N LYS A 62 -0.76 5.87 -14.45
CA LYS A 62 -0.74 4.54 -13.83
C LYS A 62 -1.31 4.57 -12.40
N THR A 63 -0.92 5.57 -11.62
CA THR A 63 -1.45 5.77 -10.26
C THR A 63 -2.95 5.98 -10.30
N ALA A 64 -3.44 6.86 -11.16
CA ALA A 64 -4.85 7.15 -11.34
C ALA A 64 -5.66 5.92 -11.74
N SER A 65 -5.15 5.10 -12.67
CA SER A 65 -5.80 3.85 -13.06
C SER A 65 -5.91 2.87 -11.88
N VAL A 66 -4.82 2.62 -11.16
CA VAL A 66 -4.83 1.65 -10.04
C VAL A 66 -5.66 2.16 -8.88
N MET A 67 -5.48 3.43 -8.49
CA MET A 67 -6.19 4.00 -7.33
C MET A 67 -7.70 4.02 -7.58
N LYS A 68 -8.15 4.35 -8.80
CA LYS A 68 -9.58 4.31 -9.16
C LYS A 68 -10.14 2.90 -9.00
N MET A 69 -9.46 1.91 -9.57
CA MET A 69 -9.90 0.52 -9.49
C MET A 69 -10.02 0.02 -8.04
N VAL A 70 -9.07 0.38 -7.18
CA VAL A 70 -9.08 -0.06 -5.78
C VAL A 70 -10.12 0.71 -4.95
N ILE A 71 -10.10 2.04 -5.02
CA ILE A 71 -10.90 2.89 -4.13
C ILE A 71 -12.39 2.86 -4.50
N ASP A 72 -12.72 2.72 -5.79
CA ASP A 72 -14.13 2.53 -6.20
C ASP A 72 -14.62 1.08 -5.98
N GLY A 73 -13.73 0.16 -5.54
CA GLY A 73 -14.10 -1.21 -5.19
C GLY A 73 -14.20 -2.19 -6.38
N TYR A 74 -13.58 -1.85 -7.52
CA TYR A 74 -13.44 -2.76 -8.67
C TYR A 74 -12.34 -3.81 -8.48
N ALA A 75 -11.37 -3.53 -7.60
CA ALA A 75 -10.29 -4.43 -7.20
C ALA A 75 -10.12 -4.43 -5.68
N GLY A 76 -9.86 -5.60 -5.08
CA GLY A 76 -9.66 -5.71 -3.62
C GLY A 76 -8.34 -5.13 -3.12
N ALA A 77 -7.33 -5.06 -3.99
CA ALA A 77 -6.03 -4.43 -3.73
C ALA A 77 -5.36 -4.08 -5.06
N GLY A 78 -4.36 -3.19 -5.02
CA GLY A 78 -3.60 -2.79 -6.20
C GLY A 78 -2.16 -2.45 -5.86
N THR A 79 -1.27 -2.65 -6.83
CA THR A 79 0.16 -2.33 -6.70
C THR A 79 0.56 -1.35 -7.78
N ILE A 80 1.13 -0.21 -7.36
CA ILE A 80 1.72 0.78 -8.26
C ILE A 80 3.23 0.58 -8.21
N ALA A 81 3.77 -0.16 -9.17
CA ALA A 81 5.21 -0.37 -9.27
C ALA A 81 5.86 0.77 -10.06
N MET A 82 6.82 1.48 -9.46
CA MET A 82 7.56 2.55 -10.14
C MET A 82 9.00 2.14 -10.42
N GLY A 83 9.39 2.18 -11.68
CA GLY A 83 10.75 1.85 -12.11
C GLY A 83 11.66 3.07 -12.16
N GLY A 84 12.97 2.81 -12.22
CA GLY A 84 13.99 3.86 -12.30
C GLY A 84 14.27 4.52 -10.95
N TYR A 85 14.12 3.79 -9.84
CA TYR A 85 14.51 4.25 -8.50
C TYR A 85 15.90 3.73 -8.09
N ASP A 86 16.70 3.30 -9.09
CA ASP A 86 18.13 3.08 -8.93
C ASP A 86 18.84 4.44 -8.89
N TYR A 87 19.39 4.77 -7.72
CA TYR A 87 20.00 6.07 -7.43
C TYR A 87 21.53 6.05 -7.53
N HIS A 88 22.14 5.07 -8.20
CA HIS A 88 23.57 5.08 -8.52
C HIS A 88 23.93 6.11 -9.62
N THR A 89 23.40 7.32 -9.51
CA THR A 89 23.59 8.42 -10.46
C THR A 89 24.81 9.29 -10.13
N GLY A 90 25.35 9.16 -8.91
CA GLY A 90 26.45 10.02 -8.43
C GLY A 90 26.00 11.43 -8.07
N ASP A 91 24.69 11.65 -7.92
CA ASP A 91 24.08 12.90 -7.43
C ASP A 91 23.02 12.60 -6.37
N ARG A 92 22.50 13.64 -5.71
CA ARG A 92 21.32 13.54 -4.84
C ARG A 92 20.05 13.93 -5.58
N SER A 93 20.16 14.97 -6.40
CA SER A 93 19.06 15.63 -7.10
C SER A 93 18.14 14.65 -7.85
N THR A 94 18.70 13.66 -8.54
CA THR A 94 17.90 12.69 -9.30
C THR A 94 16.97 11.90 -8.40
N GLY A 95 17.46 11.44 -7.23
CA GLY A 95 16.65 10.72 -6.26
C GLY A 95 15.56 11.60 -5.65
N GLU A 96 15.88 12.85 -5.27
CA GLU A 96 14.88 13.77 -4.68
C GLU A 96 13.71 14.07 -5.63
N ILE A 97 13.98 14.23 -6.93
CA ILE A 97 12.95 14.48 -7.94
C ILE A 97 12.05 13.24 -8.10
N ARG A 98 12.63 12.05 -8.08
CA ARG A 98 11.90 10.77 -8.17
C ARG A 98 11.07 10.53 -6.91
N ASP A 99 11.65 10.73 -5.73
CA ASP A 99 10.96 10.64 -4.43
C ASP A 99 9.78 11.63 -4.35
N LEU A 100 9.94 12.86 -4.88
CA LEU A 100 8.83 13.82 -4.98
C LEU A 100 7.70 13.30 -5.87
N ARG A 101 8.02 12.66 -6.99
CA ARG A 101 7.02 12.05 -7.88
C ARG A 101 6.28 10.90 -7.19
N ALA A 102 7.00 9.99 -6.52
CA ALA A 102 6.39 8.94 -5.70
C ALA A 102 5.48 9.55 -4.62
N GLY A 103 5.96 10.58 -3.93
CA GLY A 103 5.20 11.34 -2.93
C GLY A 103 3.89 11.91 -3.46
N ARG A 104 3.90 12.51 -4.65
CA ARG A 104 2.70 13.02 -5.32
C ARG A 104 1.70 11.91 -5.65
N CYS A 105 2.19 10.75 -6.10
CA CYS A 105 1.31 9.60 -6.37
C CYS A 105 0.70 9.01 -5.10
N MET A 106 1.48 8.91 -4.02
CA MET A 106 0.97 8.48 -2.71
C MET A 106 -0.10 9.45 -2.20
N GLY A 107 0.16 10.76 -2.32
CA GLY A 107 -0.79 11.82 -1.99
C GLY A 107 -2.06 11.75 -2.83
N ALA A 108 -1.96 11.45 -4.13
CA ALA A 108 -3.11 11.30 -5.02
C ALA A 108 -4.04 10.18 -4.57
N CYS A 109 -3.52 9.02 -4.17
CA CYS A 109 -4.35 7.93 -3.65
C CYS A 109 -5.06 8.33 -2.34
N LEU A 110 -4.36 9.03 -1.43
CA LEU A 110 -4.94 9.49 -0.17
C LEU A 110 -6.04 10.53 -0.41
N GLU A 111 -5.80 11.48 -1.31
CA GLU A 111 -6.77 12.50 -1.69
C GLU A 111 -7.99 11.89 -2.39
N TYR A 112 -7.79 10.92 -3.29
CA TYR A 112 -8.91 10.24 -3.94
C TYR A 112 -9.73 9.45 -2.93
N ALA A 113 -9.08 8.70 -2.02
CA ALA A 113 -9.76 8.01 -0.93
C ALA A 113 -10.57 8.98 -0.07
N ALA A 114 -10.05 10.18 0.18
CA ALA A 114 -10.75 11.22 0.92
C ALA A 114 -11.97 11.78 0.19
N ARG A 115 -11.85 12.06 -1.11
CA ARG A 115 -13.00 12.50 -1.94
C ARG A 115 -14.10 11.46 -2.01
N ARG A 116 -13.75 10.17 -2.03
CA ARG A 116 -14.70 9.06 -2.06
C ARG A 116 -15.23 8.67 -0.68
N GLY A 117 -14.63 9.16 0.40
CA GLY A 117 -15.00 8.79 1.76
C GLY A 117 -14.72 7.31 2.07
N VAL A 118 -13.67 6.73 1.49
CA VAL A 118 -13.32 5.31 1.61
C VAL A 118 -12.01 5.17 2.39
N PRO A 119 -11.92 4.29 3.40
CA PRO A 119 -10.66 4.05 4.10
C PRO A 119 -9.59 3.45 3.18
N LEU A 120 -8.32 3.79 3.42
CA LEU A 120 -7.19 3.29 2.65
C LEU A 120 -6.03 2.94 3.57
N MET A 121 -5.51 1.72 3.46
CA MET A 121 -4.16 1.38 3.91
C MET A 121 -3.24 1.31 2.69
N MET A 122 -2.14 2.06 2.72
CA MET A 122 -1.13 2.05 1.67
C MET A 122 0.17 1.52 2.24
N TYR A 123 0.65 0.39 1.72
CA TYR A 123 1.96 -0.17 2.05
C TYR A 123 3.00 0.26 1.02
N VAL A 124 4.13 0.79 1.51
CA VAL A 124 5.22 1.33 0.70
C VAL A 124 6.52 0.62 1.07
N PHE A 125 7.17 0.06 0.06
CA PHE A 125 8.42 -0.66 0.17
C PHE A 125 9.30 -0.36 -1.05
N SER A 126 10.60 -0.47 -0.85
CA SER A 126 11.61 -0.34 -1.91
C SER A 126 12.26 -1.69 -2.20
N ASP A 127 12.95 -1.80 -3.33
CA ASP A 127 13.78 -2.96 -3.69
C ASP A 127 14.98 -3.11 -2.73
N GLY A 128 15.61 -1.99 -2.41
CA GLY A 128 16.72 -1.91 -1.47
C GLY A 128 16.81 -0.54 -0.83
N SER A 129 17.94 -0.30 -0.15
CA SER A 129 18.27 0.99 0.44
C SER A 129 19.69 1.37 0.05
N LEU A 130 20.06 2.61 0.34
CA LEU A 130 21.21 3.29 -0.23
C LEU A 130 22.08 3.90 0.87
N ALA A 131 23.33 4.17 0.52
CA ALA A 131 24.28 4.91 1.34
C ALA A 131 24.80 6.15 0.60
N SER A 132 25.27 7.10 1.40
CA SER A 132 26.07 8.22 0.97
C SER A 132 27.48 8.09 1.52
N ASN A 133 28.48 8.49 0.74
CA ASN A 133 29.86 8.62 1.20
C ASN A 133 30.14 9.96 1.92
N GLY A 134 29.10 10.77 2.17
CA GLY A 134 29.21 12.07 2.82
C GLY A 134 29.50 13.25 1.89
N THR A 135 29.72 13.02 0.60
CA THR A 135 29.81 14.10 -0.40
C THR A 135 28.46 14.81 -0.51
N ILE A 136 28.45 16.14 -0.43
CA ILE A 136 27.23 16.94 -0.43
C ILE A 136 26.89 17.43 -1.84
N ASP A 137 25.64 17.22 -2.26
CA ASP A 137 25.08 17.81 -3.47
C ASP A 137 24.42 19.16 -3.14
N ASN A 138 25.13 20.25 -3.46
CA ASN A 138 24.68 21.63 -3.24
C ASN A 138 23.87 22.20 -4.42
N SER A 139 23.51 21.39 -5.41
CA SER A 139 22.56 21.84 -6.44
C SER A 139 21.20 22.17 -5.81
N THR A 140 20.39 22.96 -6.50
CA THR A 140 19.04 23.33 -6.06
C THR A 140 18.19 22.10 -5.70
N ASP A 141 18.26 21.05 -6.53
CA ASP A 141 17.52 19.81 -6.30
C ASP A 141 18.24 18.83 -5.36
N GLY A 142 19.55 18.94 -5.20
CA GLY A 142 20.33 18.19 -4.20
C GLY A 142 20.09 18.66 -2.76
N ARG A 143 19.69 19.92 -2.58
CA ARG A 143 19.22 20.50 -1.29
C ARG A 143 20.24 20.36 -0.14
N GLY A 144 21.53 20.31 -0.46
CA GLY A 144 22.60 20.19 0.53
C GLY A 144 22.63 18.83 1.25
N LYS A 145 22.04 17.78 0.66
CA LYS A 145 22.06 16.43 1.23
C LYS A 145 23.19 15.59 0.62
N GLY A 146 23.51 14.47 1.28
CA GLY A 146 24.53 13.54 0.82
C GLY A 146 24.14 12.87 -0.52
N VAL A 147 25.10 12.80 -1.44
CA VAL A 147 25.02 12.09 -2.72
C VAL A 147 24.78 10.60 -2.50
N TRP A 148 24.03 9.98 -3.40
CA TRP A 148 23.86 8.52 -3.44
C TRP A 148 25.08 7.85 -4.08
N THR A 149 25.72 6.93 -3.37
CA THR A 149 27.00 6.34 -3.81
C THR A 149 27.03 4.83 -3.85
N GLY A 150 26.06 4.15 -3.26
CA GLY A 150 26.02 2.69 -3.25
C GLY A 150 24.81 2.13 -2.54
N ASP A 151 24.57 0.84 -2.75
CA ASP A 151 23.59 0.06 -2.00
C ASP A 151 23.99 -0.10 -0.53
N ASN A 152 22.97 -0.16 0.32
CA ASN A 152 23.13 -0.47 1.73
C ASN A 152 21.91 -1.22 2.27
N SER A 153 22.02 -2.54 2.40
CA SER A 153 20.95 -3.38 2.94
C SER A 153 20.65 -3.14 4.42
N SER A 154 21.53 -2.45 5.15
CA SER A 154 21.38 -2.25 6.59
C SER A 154 20.46 -1.08 6.95
N THR A 155 20.10 -0.21 6.01
CA THR A 155 19.35 1.03 6.29
C THR A 155 17.92 1.02 5.74
N ALA A 156 17.46 -0.11 5.23
CA ALA A 156 16.14 -0.22 4.62
C ALA A 156 15.02 -0.13 5.67
N ALA A 157 13.94 0.56 5.30
CA ALA A 157 12.68 0.53 6.03
C ALA A 157 11.53 0.54 5.04
N SER A 158 10.46 -0.16 5.40
CA SER A 158 9.16 -0.03 4.75
C SER A 158 8.22 0.69 5.70
N PHE A 159 7.20 1.33 5.16
CA PHE A 159 6.18 2.00 5.96
C PHE A 159 4.81 1.76 5.38
N PHE A 160 3.78 2.06 6.15
CA PHE A 160 2.44 2.13 5.63
C PHE A 160 1.72 3.35 6.18
N LEU A 161 0.78 3.85 5.39
CA LEU A 161 -0.07 4.97 5.72
C LEU A 161 -1.50 4.48 5.86
N VAL A 162 -2.26 5.11 6.75
CA VAL A 162 -3.67 4.80 6.98
C VAL A 162 -4.46 6.08 6.85
N TYR A 163 -5.46 6.05 5.98
CA TYR A 163 -6.51 7.05 5.87
C TYR A 163 -7.82 6.45 6.36
N SER A 164 -8.52 7.20 7.23
CA SER A 164 -9.89 6.91 7.63
C SER A 164 -10.78 8.13 7.37
N PRO A 165 -11.96 7.94 6.75
CA PRO A 165 -12.91 9.02 6.53
C PRO A 165 -13.55 9.53 7.82
N ASN A 166 -13.57 8.72 8.89
CA ASN A 166 -14.25 9.04 10.16
C ASN A 166 -13.33 9.73 11.17
N GLY A 167 -12.12 10.14 10.75
CA GLY A 167 -11.15 10.81 11.58
C GLY A 167 -9.89 9.97 11.81
N ARG A 168 -8.94 10.52 12.57
CA ARG A 168 -7.62 9.91 12.75
C ARG A 168 -7.72 8.60 13.54
N THR A 169 -7.37 7.48 12.91
CA THR A 169 -7.18 6.19 13.59
C THR A 169 -6.13 6.33 14.71
N PRO A 170 -6.42 5.91 15.95
CA PRO A 170 -5.45 5.93 17.03
C PRO A 170 -4.20 5.11 16.69
N ALA A 171 -3.04 5.76 16.71
CA ALA A 171 -1.76 5.10 16.61
C ALA A 171 -1.36 4.58 17.99
N ILE A 172 -1.15 3.27 18.11
CA ILE A 172 -0.58 2.63 19.30
C ILE A 172 0.93 2.91 19.33
N ARG A 173 1.58 2.82 18.17
CA ARG A 173 2.99 3.20 17.98
C ARG A 173 3.26 3.59 16.52
N GLN A 174 4.28 4.40 16.33
CA GLN A 174 4.66 4.93 15.01
C GLN A 174 5.80 4.15 14.35
N GLN A 175 6.38 3.16 15.05
CA GLN A 175 7.50 2.38 14.55
C GLN A 175 7.48 0.97 15.14
N ILE A 176 7.84 -0.01 14.33
CA ILE A 176 8.09 -1.39 14.72
C ILE A 176 9.55 -1.68 14.41
N GLY A 177 10.31 -2.08 15.42
CA GLY A 177 11.77 -2.12 15.36
C GLY A 177 12.43 -0.75 15.56
N TRP A 178 13.75 -0.67 15.42
CA TRP A 178 14.50 0.59 15.52
C TRP A 178 15.82 0.58 14.77
N PHE A 179 16.34 1.78 14.52
CA PHE A 179 17.69 2.01 14.02
C PHE A 179 18.67 2.17 15.20
N ARG A 180 19.88 1.65 15.01
CA ARG A 180 21.04 1.87 15.87
C ARG A 180 21.56 3.30 15.70
N GLY A 181 22.44 3.73 16.60
CA GLY A 181 23.03 5.07 16.55
C GLY A 181 23.87 5.36 15.29
N ASP A 182 24.31 4.32 14.58
CA ASP A 182 25.02 4.43 13.30
C ASP A 182 24.08 4.48 12.08
N GLY A 183 22.77 4.45 12.30
CA GLY A 183 21.75 4.48 11.25
C GLY A 183 21.42 3.13 10.63
N SER A 184 22.04 2.04 11.07
CA SER A 184 21.67 0.67 10.64
C SER A 184 20.46 0.13 11.41
N VAL A 185 19.65 -0.73 10.81
CA VAL A 185 18.52 -1.40 11.46
C VAL A 185 19.04 -2.37 12.52
N GLU A 186 18.49 -2.33 13.74
CA GLU A 186 18.74 -3.36 14.73
C GLU A 186 17.98 -4.63 14.33
N THR A 187 18.70 -5.62 13.80
CA THR A 187 18.12 -6.87 13.29
C THR A 187 17.37 -7.70 14.33
N ALA A 188 17.65 -7.53 15.62
CA ALA A 188 16.94 -8.20 16.71
C ALA A 188 15.71 -7.42 17.22
N SER A 189 15.42 -6.25 16.64
CA SER A 189 14.39 -5.33 17.16
C SER A 189 12.96 -5.78 16.95
N SER A 190 12.73 -6.61 15.91
CA SER A 190 11.45 -7.26 15.64
C SER A 190 11.66 -8.45 14.70
N PRO A 191 10.71 -9.41 14.62
CA PRO A 191 10.78 -10.47 13.62
C PRO A 191 10.83 -9.96 12.17
N ALA A 192 10.31 -8.75 11.91
CA ALA A 192 10.31 -8.13 10.59
C ALA A 192 11.67 -7.55 10.17
N ALA A 193 12.58 -7.28 11.12
CA ALA A 193 13.75 -6.43 10.89
C ALA A 193 14.79 -7.03 9.92
N ASN A 194 14.89 -8.36 9.84
CA ASN A 194 15.85 -9.05 8.98
C ASN A 194 15.23 -10.19 8.16
N ASN A 195 13.89 -10.24 8.06
CA ASN A 195 13.19 -11.29 7.35
C ASN A 195 11.97 -10.72 6.60
N VAL A 196 12.06 -10.70 5.27
CA VAL A 196 11.04 -10.13 4.38
C VAL A 196 9.69 -10.85 4.51
N ASN A 197 9.68 -12.17 4.71
CA ASN A 197 8.43 -12.91 4.88
C ASN A 197 7.72 -12.49 6.18
N LEU A 198 8.49 -12.30 7.26
CA LEU A 198 7.94 -11.86 8.55
C LEU A 198 7.56 -10.37 8.53
N LEU A 199 8.24 -9.55 7.72
CA LEU A 199 7.82 -8.18 7.43
C LEU A 199 6.43 -8.15 6.76
N VAL A 200 6.22 -8.99 5.74
CA VAL A 200 4.92 -9.09 5.06
C VAL A 200 3.83 -9.54 6.04
N GLU A 201 4.08 -10.57 6.86
CA GLU A 201 3.12 -10.98 7.89
C GLU A 201 2.84 -9.88 8.91
N THR A 202 3.84 -9.06 9.26
CA THR A 202 3.66 -7.90 10.15
C THR A 202 2.77 -6.83 9.52
N VAL A 203 2.89 -6.59 8.21
CA VAL A 203 2.01 -5.67 7.46
C VAL A 203 0.58 -6.22 7.42
N ILE A 204 0.43 -7.52 7.12
CA ILE A 204 -0.88 -8.19 7.10
C ILE A 204 -1.54 -8.15 8.47
N LEU A 205 -0.79 -8.39 9.55
CA LEU A 205 -1.26 -8.26 10.93
C LEU A 205 -1.87 -6.88 11.18
N ASN A 206 -1.20 -5.82 10.73
CA ASN A 206 -1.69 -4.45 10.86
C ASN A 206 -2.91 -4.17 9.98
N TYR A 207 -2.97 -4.72 8.77
CA TYR A 207 -4.17 -4.66 7.93
C TYR A 207 -5.36 -5.35 8.62
N MET A 208 -5.17 -6.53 9.19
CA MET A 208 -6.22 -7.25 9.93
C MET A 208 -6.62 -6.49 11.20
N ALA A 209 -5.67 -5.87 11.91
CA ALA A 209 -5.96 -5.04 13.08
C ALA A 209 -6.86 -3.84 12.74
N LEU A 210 -6.56 -3.15 11.63
CA LEU A 210 -7.37 -2.04 11.13
C LEU A 210 -8.81 -2.46 10.80
N ASN A 211 -9.02 -3.71 10.36
CA ASN A 211 -10.33 -4.24 10.01
C ASN A 211 -11.06 -4.95 11.19
N GLY A 212 -10.42 -5.04 12.36
CA GLY A 212 -10.99 -5.74 13.53
C GLY A 212 -10.86 -7.28 13.48
N ASP A 213 -10.11 -7.81 12.51
CA ASP A 213 -9.98 -9.24 12.23
C ASP A 213 -8.74 -9.88 12.87
N ILE A 214 -7.99 -9.16 13.71
CA ILE A 214 -6.70 -9.62 14.25
C ILE A 214 -6.79 -10.97 15.00
N ALA A 215 -7.95 -11.30 15.57
CA ALA A 215 -8.19 -12.58 16.23
C ALA A 215 -8.05 -13.79 15.28
N ASN A 216 -8.27 -13.60 13.97
CA ASN A 216 -8.14 -14.63 12.96
C ASN A 216 -6.68 -14.84 12.50
N PHE A 217 -5.75 -13.94 12.85
CA PHE A 217 -4.39 -13.94 12.31
C PHE A 217 -3.69 -15.30 12.49
N ALA A 218 -3.69 -15.84 13.70
CA ALA A 218 -3.00 -17.10 14.02
C ALA A 218 -3.57 -18.33 13.29
N SER A 219 -4.79 -18.24 12.76
CA SER A 219 -5.41 -19.31 11.95
C SER A 219 -5.06 -19.24 10.46
N LEU A 220 -4.64 -18.05 9.99
CA LEU A 220 -4.37 -17.76 8.59
C LEU A 220 -2.87 -17.67 8.29
N PHE A 221 -2.06 -17.25 9.28
CA PHE A 221 -0.63 -16.98 9.15
C PHE A 221 0.15 -17.58 10.33
N ASN A 222 1.35 -18.07 10.06
CA ASN A 222 2.14 -18.85 11.02
C ASN A 222 3.63 -18.47 11.08
N GLY A 223 4.10 -17.53 10.27
CA GLY A 223 5.49 -17.09 10.26
C GLY A 223 5.92 -16.42 11.55
N LEU A 224 5.01 -15.71 12.22
CA LEU A 224 5.25 -15.12 13.55
C LEU A 224 5.18 -16.12 14.72
N GLY A 225 5.00 -17.41 14.44
CA GLY A 225 4.82 -18.48 15.41
C GLY A 225 3.52 -19.25 15.19
N ASN A 226 3.40 -20.44 15.77
CA ASN A 226 2.22 -21.30 15.60
C ASN A 226 1.72 -21.89 16.95
N PRO A 227 0.83 -21.19 17.67
CA PRO A 227 0.39 -19.82 17.44
C PRO A 227 1.41 -18.79 17.96
N PRO A 228 1.43 -17.56 17.41
CA PRO A 228 2.21 -16.46 17.98
C PRO A 228 1.68 -16.12 19.39
N SER A 229 2.56 -15.65 20.28
CA SER A 229 2.13 -15.21 21.61
C SER A 229 1.33 -13.91 21.54
N ALA A 230 0.37 -13.71 22.46
CA ALA A 230 -0.41 -12.47 22.51
C ALA A 230 0.49 -11.23 22.71
N ALA A 231 1.55 -11.35 23.52
CA ALA A 231 2.52 -10.28 23.73
C ALA A 231 3.29 -9.92 22.45
N LEU A 232 3.59 -10.91 21.59
CA LEU A 232 4.22 -10.65 20.29
C LEU A 232 3.25 -9.95 19.32
N ILE A 233 2.01 -10.41 19.24
CA ILE A 233 0.98 -9.77 18.41
C ILE A 233 0.79 -8.31 18.82
N ASP A 234 0.66 -8.07 20.13
CA ASP A 234 0.50 -6.71 20.66
C ASP A 234 1.71 -5.83 20.36
N SER A 235 2.95 -6.36 20.41
CA SER A 235 4.18 -5.59 20.11
C SER A 235 4.38 -5.26 18.62
N LEU A 236 3.62 -5.89 17.72
CA LEU A 236 3.66 -5.65 16.28
C LEU A 236 2.46 -4.84 15.74
N LYS A 237 1.47 -4.53 16.58
CA LYS A 237 0.32 -3.69 16.21
C LYS A 237 0.63 -2.18 16.29
N ALA A 238 0.63 -1.49 15.15
CA ALA A 238 0.90 -0.05 15.06
C ALA A 238 -0.34 0.83 15.26
N PHE A 239 -1.51 0.38 14.78
CA PHE A 239 -2.78 1.11 14.85
C PHE A 239 -3.86 0.26 15.49
N ASP A 240 -4.84 0.93 16.11
CA ASP A 240 -6.09 0.27 16.47
C ASP A 240 -7.02 0.07 15.27
N THR A 241 -8.18 -0.55 15.49
CA THR A 241 -9.21 -0.70 14.47
C THR A 241 -9.64 0.67 13.94
N ILE A 242 -9.91 0.73 12.63
CA ILE A 242 -10.31 1.96 11.96
C ILE A 242 -11.65 2.45 12.54
N ALA A 243 -11.75 3.75 12.76
CA ALA A 243 -12.97 4.41 13.25
C ALA A 243 -14.04 4.49 12.16
#